data_AF-A0A1V5XQQ4-F1
#
_entry.id   AF-A0A1V5XQQ4-F1
#
_cell.length_a   1.000
_cell.length_b   1.000
_cell.length_c   1.000
_cell.angle_alpha   90.00
_cell.angle_beta   90.00
_cell.angle_gamma   90.00
#
_symmetry.space_group_name_H-M   'P 1'
#
loop_
_entity.id
_entity.type
_entity.pdbx_description
1 polymer ?
#
loop_
_entity_poly.entity_id
_entity_poly.type
_entity_poly.pdbx_seq_one_letter_code
_entity_poly.pdbx_strand_id
1 'polypeptide(L)'
;MLPILMTRPCPGASVEELVRNAWEGETKALIELLLRRGGLPGPRPNIKLALSAAQGLAGGGEKGHGVLDAWRLMGEAEAPVGTAYPILPMVGVLGYGFIASRASCSDEFERALATLHQHADDNRREVRQAVVTSLTIAMQGQSHPTLEALHGWTDGYFHAEVMLQALSEPSVLQVIRDADLVLERLQDAYTLVSDAPRSHQRSHGYRALVRTMSHAVAAIGRRYPQPVVHWIEQQVQGSNKDLLDMLHASLRRLRDEGLRRGDVQSIYQAIDAAEPAPRDPRWNVGPTRGRGKKIR
;
A
#
# COMPACT_ATOMS: atom_id res chain seq x y z
N MET A 1 -0.96 31.44 -13.31
CA MET A 1 -2.10 30.51 -13.21
C MET A 1 -3.27 31.12 -13.98
N LEU A 2 -3.40 30.80 -15.27
CA LEU A 2 -4.50 31.30 -16.11
C LEU A 2 -5.77 30.49 -15.79
N PRO A 3 -6.97 31.11 -15.72
CA PRO A 3 -8.20 30.39 -15.52
C PRO A 3 -8.49 29.55 -16.77
N ILE A 4 -8.37 28.23 -16.66
CA ILE A 4 -8.83 27.32 -17.69
C ILE A 4 -10.36 27.44 -17.73
N LEU A 5 -10.87 28.17 -18.73
CA LEU A 5 -12.28 28.17 -19.07
C LEU A 5 -12.72 26.72 -19.30
N MET A 6 -13.49 26.22 -18.34
CA MET A 6 -14.12 24.91 -18.37
C MET A 6 -15.21 24.90 -19.46
N THR A 7 -14.78 24.68 -20.68
CA THR A 7 -15.65 24.28 -21.78
C THR A 7 -16.41 23.04 -21.34
N ARG A 8 -17.70 22.95 -21.63
CA ARG A 8 -18.46 21.74 -21.30
C ARG A 8 -17.91 20.62 -22.19
N PRO A 9 -17.52 19.45 -21.64
CA PRO A 9 -17.23 18.29 -22.48
C PRO A 9 -18.47 17.97 -23.31
N CYS A 10 -18.29 17.63 -24.59
CA CYS A 10 -19.38 17.22 -25.47
C CYS A 10 -20.25 16.18 -24.75
N PRO A 11 -21.55 16.45 -24.55
CA PRO A 11 -22.43 15.50 -23.88
C PRO A 11 -22.55 14.25 -24.76
N GLY A 12 -21.85 13.17 -24.39
CA GLY A 12 -21.97 11.87 -25.04
C GLY A 12 -20.67 11.09 -25.28
N ALA A 13 -19.49 11.71 -25.17
CA ALA A 13 -18.24 10.99 -25.47
C ALA A 13 -17.95 9.90 -24.43
N SER A 14 -17.65 8.68 -24.90
CA SER A 14 -17.31 7.56 -24.01
C SER A 14 -15.92 7.74 -23.40
N VAL A 15 -15.61 7.03 -22.30
CA VAL A 15 -14.25 7.07 -21.73
C VAL A 15 -13.22 6.58 -22.75
N GLU A 16 -13.57 5.56 -23.54
CA GLU A 16 -12.73 5.01 -24.59
C GLU A 16 -12.44 6.02 -25.71
N GLU A 17 -13.42 6.83 -26.09
CA GLU A 17 -13.22 7.93 -27.06
C GLU A 17 -12.28 9.00 -26.51
N LEU A 18 -12.50 9.43 -25.27
CA LEU A 18 -11.65 10.44 -24.63
C LEU A 18 -10.21 9.96 -24.42
N VAL A 19 -10.02 8.67 -24.11
CA VAL A 19 -8.69 8.05 -24.05
C VAL A 19 -8.01 8.03 -25.41
N ARG A 20 -8.73 7.66 -26.48
CA ARG A 20 -8.17 7.68 -27.85
C ARG A 20 -7.74 9.08 -28.27
N ASN A 21 -8.57 10.09 -27.96
CA ASN A 21 -8.22 11.48 -28.22
C ASN A 21 -6.99 11.92 -27.41
N ALA A 22 -6.86 11.45 -26.16
CA ALA A 22 -5.69 11.73 -25.33
C ALA A 22 -4.39 11.16 -25.93
N TRP A 23 -4.43 10.03 -26.64
CA TRP A 23 -3.26 9.52 -27.38
C TRP A 23 -2.79 10.50 -28.46
N GLU A 24 -3.71 11.24 -29.08
CA GLU A 24 -3.40 12.27 -30.07
C GLU A 24 -3.07 13.64 -29.43
N GLY A 25 -2.92 13.69 -28.10
CA GLY A 25 -2.55 14.89 -27.34
C GLY A 25 -3.74 15.69 -26.81
N GLU A 26 -4.98 15.32 -27.16
CA GLU A 26 -6.19 16.01 -26.71
C GLU A 26 -6.66 15.52 -25.32
N THR A 27 -5.90 15.87 -24.28
CA THR A 27 -6.17 15.39 -22.91
C THR A 27 -7.25 16.17 -22.15
N LYS A 28 -7.60 17.38 -22.60
CA LYS A 28 -8.46 18.33 -21.85
C LYS A 28 -9.80 17.72 -21.44
N ALA A 29 -10.51 17.10 -22.38
CA ALA A 29 -11.83 16.55 -22.12
C ALA A 29 -11.80 15.34 -21.17
N LEU A 30 -10.75 14.51 -21.26
CA LEU A 30 -10.52 13.41 -20.32
C LEU A 30 -10.22 13.93 -18.91
N ILE A 31 -9.35 14.94 -18.80
CA ILE A 31 -9.05 15.62 -17.53
C ILE A 31 -10.32 16.20 -16.91
N GLU A 32 -11.13 16.93 -17.69
CA GLU A 32 -12.39 17.50 -17.21
C GLU A 32 -13.36 16.42 -16.70
N LEU A 33 -13.45 15.28 -17.39
CA LEU A 33 -14.24 14.15 -16.93
C LEU A 33 -13.72 13.59 -15.60
N LEU A 34 -12.42 13.33 -15.50
CA LEU A 34 -11.78 12.80 -14.30
C LEU A 34 -11.94 13.75 -13.11
N LEU A 35 -11.74 15.04 -13.29
CA LEU A 35 -11.92 16.02 -12.20
C LEU A 35 -13.38 16.13 -11.73
N ARG A 36 -14.35 16.02 -12.65
CA ARG A 36 -15.78 16.14 -12.30
C ARG A 36 -16.39 14.86 -11.74
N ARG A 37 -15.94 13.69 -12.20
CA ARG A 37 -16.55 12.38 -11.89
C ARG A 37 -15.61 11.44 -11.12
N GLY A 38 -14.38 11.87 -10.85
CA GLY A 38 -13.35 11.12 -10.12
C GLY A 38 -13.58 11.00 -8.62
N GLY A 39 -14.58 11.69 -8.07
CA GLY A 39 -14.97 11.54 -6.65
C GLY A 39 -14.08 12.26 -5.64
N LEU A 40 -13.06 13.01 -6.09
CA LEU A 40 -12.22 13.86 -5.26
C LEU A 40 -12.66 15.34 -5.35
N PRO A 41 -12.56 16.14 -4.27
CA PRO A 41 -12.02 15.84 -2.94
C PRO A 41 -13.02 15.17 -1.97
N GLY A 42 -13.82 14.21 -2.44
CA GLY A 42 -14.66 13.37 -1.60
C GLY A 42 -13.87 12.26 -0.86
N PRO A 43 -14.51 11.57 0.09
CA PRO A 43 -13.86 10.58 0.95
C PRO A 43 -13.43 9.30 0.22
N ARG A 44 -13.92 9.07 -0.99
CA ARG A 44 -13.62 7.88 -1.79
C ARG A 44 -13.46 8.27 -3.26
N PRO A 45 -12.28 8.05 -3.86
CA PRO A 45 -12.10 8.24 -5.30
C PRO A 45 -12.96 7.24 -6.08
N ASN A 46 -13.41 7.65 -7.26
CA ASN A 46 -14.08 6.79 -8.23
C ASN A 46 -13.03 5.92 -8.95
N ILE A 47 -12.58 4.88 -8.25
CA ILE A 47 -11.55 3.96 -8.73
C ILE A 47 -11.94 3.29 -10.05
N LYS A 48 -13.24 2.99 -10.27
CA LYS A 48 -13.70 2.38 -11.53
C LYS A 48 -13.41 3.28 -12.74
N LEU A 49 -13.69 4.58 -12.62
CA LEU A 49 -13.39 5.54 -13.69
C LEU A 49 -11.88 5.68 -13.90
N ALA A 50 -11.11 5.80 -12.81
CA ALA A 50 -9.66 5.92 -12.88
C ALA A 50 -9.01 4.68 -13.54
N LEU A 51 -9.45 3.47 -13.18
CA LEU A 51 -9.01 2.22 -13.78
C LEU A 51 -9.33 2.13 -15.27
N SER A 52 -10.55 2.52 -15.67
CA SER A 52 -10.95 2.51 -17.07
C SER A 52 -10.07 3.44 -17.92
N ALA A 53 -9.80 4.66 -17.44
CA ALA A 53 -8.89 5.58 -18.09
C ALA A 53 -7.44 5.05 -18.13
N ALA A 54 -6.93 4.55 -17.00
CA ALA A 54 -5.58 3.99 -16.87
C ALA A 54 -5.36 2.79 -17.81
N GLN A 55 -6.32 1.86 -17.85
CA GLN A 55 -6.26 0.68 -18.71
C GLN A 55 -6.23 1.05 -20.19
N GLY A 56 -7.08 2.02 -20.56
CA GLY A 56 -7.12 2.54 -21.92
C GLY A 56 -5.81 3.21 -22.31
N LEU A 57 -5.30 4.13 -21.48
CA LEU A 57 -4.02 4.79 -21.72
C LEU A 57 -2.85 3.80 -21.79
N ALA A 58 -2.78 2.81 -20.91
CA ALA A 58 -1.75 1.77 -20.94
C ALA A 58 -1.77 0.94 -22.24
N GLY A 59 -2.95 0.78 -22.86
CA GLY A 59 -3.13 0.11 -24.16
C GLY A 59 -2.75 0.95 -25.39
N GLY A 60 -2.48 2.24 -25.22
CA GLY A 60 -2.15 3.17 -26.32
C GLY A 60 -0.69 3.17 -26.77
N GLY A 61 0.15 2.25 -26.26
CA GLY A 61 1.59 2.23 -26.50
C GLY A 61 2.27 3.52 -26.04
N GLU A 62 3.33 3.94 -26.75
CA GLU A 62 4.15 5.12 -26.38
C GLU A 62 3.33 6.40 -26.18
N LYS A 63 2.32 6.64 -27.03
CA LYS A 63 1.44 7.81 -26.92
C LYS A 63 0.67 7.82 -25.60
N GLY A 64 0.06 6.68 -25.26
CA GLY A 64 -0.69 6.54 -24.01
C GLY A 64 0.22 6.54 -22.78
N HIS A 65 1.40 5.92 -22.88
CA HIS A 65 2.42 5.91 -21.82
C HIS A 65 2.94 7.32 -21.54
N GLY A 66 3.14 8.14 -22.57
CA GLY A 66 3.51 9.55 -22.41
C GLY A 66 2.49 10.37 -21.61
N VAL A 67 1.19 10.08 -21.76
CA VAL A 67 0.14 10.72 -20.92
C VAL A 67 0.22 10.22 -19.48
N LEU A 68 0.41 8.91 -19.27
CA LEU A 68 0.56 8.34 -17.93
C LEU A 68 1.79 8.91 -17.21
N ASP A 69 2.91 9.06 -17.92
CA ASP A 69 4.13 9.68 -17.41
C ASP A 69 3.93 11.14 -17.01
N ALA A 70 3.31 11.93 -17.90
CA ALA A 70 3.01 13.33 -17.59
C ALA A 70 2.14 13.45 -16.34
N TRP A 71 1.18 12.55 -16.14
CA TRP A 71 0.25 12.63 -15.02
C TRP A 71 0.83 12.10 -13.72
N ARG A 72 1.59 10.99 -13.72
CA ARG A 72 2.19 10.47 -12.48
C ARG A 72 3.22 11.44 -11.90
N LEU A 73 3.92 12.19 -12.75
CA LEU A 73 4.94 13.15 -12.35
C LEU A 73 4.36 14.45 -11.77
N MET A 74 3.03 14.62 -11.78
CA MET A 74 2.38 15.77 -11.16
C MET A 74 2.63 15.82 -9.66
N GLY A 75 3.40 16.83 -9.23
CA GLY A 75 3.73 17.04 -7.82
C GLY A 75 2.57 17.61 -7.01
N GLU A 76 2.80 17.83 -5.71
CA GLU A 76 1.78 18.44 -4.82
C GLU A 76 1.38 19.86 -5.23
N ALA A 77 2.25 20.60 -5.91
CA ALA A 77 1.92 21.94 -6.41
C ALA A 77 0.87 21.92 -7.52
N GLU A 78 0.87 20.86 -8.35
CA GLU A 78 -0.04 20.70 -9.49
C GLU A 78 -1.29 19.89 -9.12
N ALA A 79 -1.13 18.92 -8.22
CA ALA A 79 -2.22 18.12 -7.67
C ALA A 79 -2.19 18.12 -6.13
N PRO A 80 -2.62 19.23 -5.48
CA PRO A 80 -2.59 19.37 -4.03
C PRO A 80 -3.56 18.43 -3.33
N VAL A 81 -3.17 17.98 -2.13
CA VAL A 81 -4.05 17.25 -1.20
C VAL A 81 -5.31 18.07 -0.93
N GLY A 82 -6.47 17.41 -0.83
CA GLY A 82 -7.74 18.07 -0.56
C GLY A 82 -8.39 18.73 -1.78
N THR A 83 -7.89 18.46 -2.99
CA THR A 83 -8.49 18.90 -4.25
C THR A 83 -8.93 17.71 -5.11
N ALA A 84 -9.55 17.97 -6.27
CA ALA A 84 -9.90 16.92 -7.23
C ALA A 84 -8.70 16.38 -8.03
N TYR A 85 -7.61 17.16 -8.10
CA TYR A 85 -6.47 16.91 -8.98
C TYR A 85 -5.66 15.63 -8.71
N PRO A 86 -5.55 15.10 -7.47
CA PRO A 86 -4.86 13.84 -7.23
C PRO A 86 -5.40 12.66 -8.04
N ILE A 87 -6.60 12.74 -8.63
CA ILE A 87 -7.10 11.73 -9.56
C ILE A 87 -6.19 11.53 -10.79
N LEU A 88 -5.47 12.57 -11.22
CA LEU A 88 -4.59 12.50 -12.39
C LEU A 88 -3.33 11.66 -12.11
N PRO A 89 -2.50 11.98 -11.09
CA PRO A 89 -1.37 11.12 -10.73
C PRO A 89 -1.83 9.71 -10.32
N MET A 90 -3.01 9.55 -9.71
CA MET A 90 -3.59 8.22 -9.51
C MET A 90 -3.75 7.45 -10.82
N VAL A 91 -4.34 8.05 -11.87
CA VAL A 91 -4.49 7.39 -13.18
C VAL A 91 -3.13 7.05 -13.79
N GLY A 92 -2.16 7.98 -13.70
CA GLY A 92 -0.78 7.74 -14.13
C GLY A 92 -0.19 6.48 -13.48
N VAL A 93 -0.23 6.40 -12.15
CA VAL A 93 0.25 5.26 -11.36
C VAL A 93 -0.51 3.97 -11.69
N LEU A 94 -1.86 4.02 -11.76
CA LEU A 94 -2.69 2.86 -12.13
C LEU A 94 -2.32 2.29 -13.50
N GLY A 95 -1.96 3.14 -14.46
CA GLY A 95 -1.54 2.71 -15.79
C GLY A 95 -0.32 1.79 -15.73
N TYR A 96 0.63 2.10 -14.84
CA TYR A 96 1.83 1.29 -14.64
C TYR A 96 1.54 -0.11 -14.07
N GLY A 97 0.45 -0.28 -13.31
CA GLY A 97 -0.03 -1.62 -12.93
C GLY A 97 -0.45 -2.45 -14.14
N PHE A 98 -1.16 -1.85 -15.10
CA PHE A 98 -1.55 -2.52 -16.34
C PHE A 98 -0.36 -2.81 -17.25
N ILE A 99 0.61 -1.89 -17.34
CA ILE A 99 1.86 -2.10 -18.09
C ILE A 99 2.61 -3.30 -17.50
N ALA A 100 2.85 -3.32 -16.19
CA ALA A 100 3.50 -4.44 -15.51
C ALA A 100 2.77 -5.77 -15.73
N SER A 101 1.43 -5.78 -15.64
CA SER A 101 0.63 -7.01 -15.82
C SER A 101 0.69 -7.62 -17.22
N ARG A 102 1.07 -6.83 -18.23
CA ARG A 102 1.10 -7.23 -19.65
C ARG A 102 2.50 -7.19 -20.25
N ALA A 103 3.51 -6.87 -19.43
CA ALA A 103 4.87 -6.68 -19.88
C ALA A 103 5.36 -7.93 -20.62
N SER A 104 5.92 -7.72 -21.82
CA SER A 104 6.39 -8.81 -22.68
C SER A 104 7.88 -9.12 -22.48
N CYS A 105 8.61 -8.26 -21.78
CA CYS A 105 10.01 -8.43 -21.43
C CYS A 105 10.30 -7.95 -20.00
N SER A 106 11.43 -8.40 -19.44
CA SER A 106 11.90 -8.03 -18.10
C SER A 106 12.05 -6.52 -17.93
N ASP A 107 12.65 -5.84 -18.91
CA ASP A 107 12.97 -4.42 -18.76
C ASP A 107 11.73 -3.54 -18.65
N GLU A 108 10.65 -3.87 -19.38
CA GLU A 108 9.38 -3.16 -19.28
C GLU A 108 8.71 -3.39 -17.93
N PHE A 109 8.73 -4.64 -17.48
CA PHE A 109 8.20 -5.04 -16.18
C PHE A 109 8.93 -4.34 -15.02
N GLU A 110 10.26 -4.37 -15.03
CA GLU A 110 11.12 -3.75 -14.01
C GLU A 110 10.96 -2.24 -13.99
N ARG A 111 10.92 -1.57 -15.15
CA ARG A 111 10.64 -0.12 -15.22
C ARG A 111 9.28 0.22 -14.63
N ALA A 112 8.27 -0.60 -14.90
CA ALA A 112 6.94 -0.37 -14.37
C ALA A 112 6.90 -0.52 -12.85
N LEU A 113 7.52 -1.57 -12.30
CA LEU A 113 7.61 -1.75 -10.84
C LEU A 113 8.48 -0.68 -10.16
N ALA A 114 9.60 -0.28 -10.76
CA ALA A 114 10.42 0.82 -10.25
C ALA A 114 9.62 2.14 -10.20
N THR A 115 8.76 2.37 -11.20
CA THR A 115 7.85 3.52 -11.19
C THR A 115 6.82 3.44 -10.07
N LEU A 116 6.23 2.26 -9.82
CA LEU A 116 5.31 2.07 -8.69
C LEU A 116 6.00 2.26 -7.34
N HIS A 117 7.24 1.78 -7.22
CA HIS A 117 8.07 1.94 -6.01
C HIS A 117 8.30 3.43 -5.70
N GLN A 118 8.67 4.26 -6.70
CA GLN A 118 8.85 5.71 -6.54
C GLN A 118 7.61 6.46 -6.02
N HIS A 119 6.41 5.91 -6.19
CA HIS A 119 5.16 6.52 -5.74
C HIS A 119 4.61 5.90 -4.45
N ALA A 120 5.26 4.87 -3.91
CA ALA A 120 4.79 4.17 -2.73
C ALA A 120 4.93 5.00 -1.45
N ASP A 121 5.82 5.99 -1.41
CA ASP A 121 5.96 6.93 -0.29
C ASP A 121 5.31 8.31 -0.53
N ASP A 122 4.56 8.48 -1.63
CA ASP A 122 3.93 9.75 -1.99
C ASP A 122 3.09 10.28 -0.82
N ASN A 123 3.22 11.56 -0.47
CA ASN A 123 2.51 12.13 0.68
C ASN A 123 0.98 12.03 0.55
N ARG A 124 0.47 12.05 -0.68
CA ARG A 124 -0.96 11.91 -1.00
C ARG A 124 -1.38 10.46 -0.83
N ARG A 125 -2.24 10.21 0.16
CA ARG A 125 -2.77 8.87 0.46
C ARG A 125 -3.46 8.25 -0.76
N GLU A 126 -4.13 9.05 -1.56
CA GLU A 126 -4.83 8.63 -2.77
C GLU A 126 -3.87 8.02 -3.81
N VAL A 127 -2.68 8.60 -3.97
CA VAL A 127 -1.64 8.08 -4.88
C VAL A 127 -1.07 6.78 -4.33
N ARG A 128 -0.77 6.69 -3.02
CA ARG A 128 -0.35 5.41 -2.41
C ARG A 128 -1.41 4.32 -2.55
N GLN A 129 -2.70 4.66 -2.45
CA GLN A 129 -3.79 3.72 -2.71
C GLN A 129 -3.80 3.24 -4.17
N ALA A 130 -3.47 4.11 -5.12
CA ALA A 130 -3.28 3.72 -6.52
C ALA A 130 -2.10 2.75 -6.69
N VAL A 131 -1.00 2.92 -5.94
CA VAL A 131 0.11 1.95 -5.93
C VAL A 131 -0.36 0.57 -5.46
N VAL A 132 -1.11 0.48 -4.36
CA VAL A 132 -1.70 -0.79 -3.88
C VAL A 132 -2.52 -1.46 -4.98
N THR A 133 -3.43 -0.72 -5.62
CA THR A 133 -4.25 -1.27 -6.71
C THR A 133 -3.41 -1.67 -7.92
N SER A 134 -2.35 -0.93 -8.24
CA SER A 134 -1.45 -1.23 -9.36
C SER A 134 -0.65 -2.50 -9.12
N LEU A 135 -0.15 -2.71 -7.92
CA LEU A 135 0.52 -3.96 -7.52
C LEU A 135 -0.43 -5.14 -7.59
N THR A 136 -1.69 -4.97 -7.16
CA THR A 136 -2.73 -6.01 -7.31
C THR A 136 -2.96 -6.38 -8.78
N ILE A 137 -3.01 -5.40 -9.68
CA ILE A 137 -3.14 -5.65 -11.13
C ILE A 137 -1.90 -6.36 -11.68
N ALA A 138 -0.69 -5.91 -11.30
CA ALA A 138 0.56 -6.54 -11.71
C ALA A 138 0.61 -8.01 -11.26
N MET A 139 0.25 -8.31 -10.01
CA MET A 139 0.20 -9.69 -9.49
C MET A 139 -0.86 -10.55 -10.17
N GLN A 140 -1.97 -9.98 -10.66
CA GLN A 140 -2.96 -10.74 -11.42
C GLN A 140 -2.46 -11.15 -12.81
N GLY A 141 -1.58 -10.37 -13.43
CA GLY A 141 -0.99 -10.70 -14.74
C GLY A 141 0.32 -11.49 -14.65
N GLN A 142 1.18 -11.14 -13.68
CA GLN A 142 2.55 -11.62 -13.53
C GLN A 142 2.84 -11.95 -12.05
N SER A 143 2.11 -12.91 -11.45
CA SER A 143 2.11 -13.15 -10.00
C SER A 143 3.49 -13.42 -9.40
N HIS A 144 4.19 -14.45 -9.89
CA HIS A 144 5.48 -14.88 -9.34
C HIS A 144 6.59 -13.83 -9.59
N PRO A 145 6.80 -13.31 -10.82
CA PRO A 145 7.78 -12.24 -11.04
C PRO A 145 7.52 -10.99 -10.19
N THR A 146 6.25 -10.63 -9.99
CA THR A 146 5.90 -9.48 -9.14
C THR A 146 6.25 -9.75 -7.69
N LEU A 147 5.95 -10.93 -7.17
CA LEU A 147 6.25 -11.29 -5.79
C LEU A 147 7.76 -11.35 -5.50
N GLU A 148 8.55 -11.82 -6.46
CA GLU A 148 10.01 -11.78 -6.39
C GLU A 148 10.54 -10.35 -6.40
N ALA A 149 10.06 -9.51 -7.33
CA ALA A 149 10.48 -8.11 -7.45
C ALA A 149 10.03 -7.21 -6.28
N LEU A 150 9.07 -7.67 -5.47
CA LEU A 150 8.71 -7.02 -4.20
C LEU A 150 9.79 -7.22 -3.12
N HIS A 151 10.79 -8.07 -3.35
CA HIS A 151 11.99 -8.07 -2.53
C HIS A 151 12.64 -6.67 -2.55
N GLY A 152 12.95 -6.12 -1.37
CA GLY A 152 13.51 -4.77 -1.25
C GLY A 152 12.49 -3.63 -1.13
N TRP A 153 11.17 -3.91 -1.21
CA TRP A 153 10.11 -2.92 -0.90
C TRP A 153 9.97 -2.62 0.61
N THR A 154 11.00 -2.97 1.39
CA THR A 154 11.14 -2.71 2.81
C THR A 154 12.22 -1.67 3.11
N ASP A 155 12.64 -0.92 2.09
CA ASP A 155 13.54 0.24 2.19
C ASP A 155 12.86 1.49 2.81
N GLY A 156 11.52 1.48 2.92
CA GLY A 156 10.77 2.46 3.69
C GLY A 156 9.45 1.92 4.24
N TYR A 157 8.93 2.58 5.29
CA TYR A 157 7.70 2.11 5.94
C TYR A 157 6.47 2.16 5.04
N PHE A 158 6.36 3.16 4.16
CA PHE A 158 5.24 3.24 3.22
C PHE A 158 5.38 2.24 2.07
N HIS A 159 6.59 1.99 1.56
CA HIS A 159 6.86 0.92 0.60
C HIS A 159 6.38 -0.43 1.14
N ALA A 160 6.77 -0.77 2.37
CA ALA A 160 6.36 -2.01 3.02
C ALA A 160 4.84 -2.04 3.29
N GLU A 161 4.25 -0.90 3.65
CA GLU A 161 2.81 -0.80 3.90
C GLU A 161 1.99 -1.05 2.64
N VAL A 162 2.32 -0.42 1.51
CA VAL A 162 1.57 -0.62 0.26
C VAL A 162 1.77 -2.04 -0.29
N MET A 163 2.99 -2.60 -0.16
CA MET A 163 3.29 -3.98 -0.50
C MET A 163 2.38 -4.94 0.28
N LEU A 164 2.35 -4.81 1.61
CA LEU A 164 1.52 -5.69 2.45
C LEU A 164 0.03 -5.49 2.21
N GLN A 165 -0.45 -4.27 1.93
CA GLN A 165 -1.84 -4.06 1.53
C GLN A 165 -2.18 -4.82 0.25
N ALA A 166 -1.33 -4.74 -0.77
CA ALA A 166 -1.56 -5.45 -2.03
C ALA A 166 -1.53 -6.98 -1.83
N LEU A 167 -0.59 -7.51 -1.04
CA LEU A 167 -0.53 -8.93 -0.71
C LEU A 167 -1.70 -9.42 0.15
N SER A 168 -2.40 -8.51 0.83
CA SER A 168 -3.59 -8.83 1.63
C SER A 168 -4.86 -8.93 0.78
N GLU A 169 -4.83 -8.51 -0.49
CA GLU A 169 -6.01 -8.49 -1.33
C GLU A 169 -6.47 -9.93 -1.64
N PRO A 170 -7.77 -10.26 -1.43
CA PRO A 170 -8.26 -11.62 -1.68
C PRO A 170 -8.02 -12.12 -3.10
N SER A 171 -8.10 -11.24 -4.10
CA SER A 171 -7.87 -11.59 -5.50
C SER A 171 -6.39 -11.93 -5.78
N VAL A 172 -5.46 -11.35 -5.01
CA VAL A 172 -4.02 -11.66 -5.08
C VAL A 172 -3.73 -13.00 -4.42
N LEU A 173 -4.23 -13.21 -3.20
CA LEU A 173 -4.05 -14.47 -2.46
C LEU A 173 -4.67 -15.70 -3.15
N GLN A 174 -5.60 -15.48 -4.08
CA GLN A 174 -6.16 -16.54 -4.93
C GLN A 174 -5.20 -16.99 -6.05
N VAL A 175 -4.38 -16.08 -6.59
CA VAL A 175 -3.47 -16.38 -7.70
C VAL A 175 -2.07 -16.77 -7.23
N ILE A 176 -1.67 -16.36 -6.03
CA ILE A 176 -0.42 -16.79 -5.42
C ILE A 176 -0.55 -18.24 -4.94
N ARG A 177 0.42 -19.07 -5.31
CA ARG A 177 0.47 -20.50 -4.93
C ARG A 177 1.54 -20.79 -3.89
N ASP A 178 2.60 -19.99 -3.90
CA ASP A 178 3.74 -20.12 -3.02
C ASP A 178 3.50 -19.34 -1.72
N ALA A 179 3.30 -20.06 -0.63
CA ALA A 179 3.12 -19.45 0.69
C ALA A 179 4.43 -18.88 1.24
N ASP A 180 5.57 -19.48 0.89
CA ASP A 180 6.87 -19.15 1.45
C ASP A 180 7.29 -17.76 0.98
N LEU A 181 7.17 -17.47 -0.32
CA LEU A 181 7.47 -16.13 -0.85
C LEU A 181 6.61 -15.02 -0.22
N VAL A 182 5.32 -15.29 0.06
CA VAL A 182 4.46 -14.31 0.73
C VAL A 182 4.90 -14.09 2.17
N LEU A 183 5.26 -15.17 2.87
CA LEU A 183 5.76 -15.10 4.23
C LEU A 183 7.13 -14.45 4.33
N GLU A 184 8.00 -14.62 3.33
CA GLU A 184 9.26 -13.88 3.23
C GLU A 184 9.01 -12.38 3.15
N ARG A 185 8.10 -11.91 2.28
CA ARG A 185 7.76 -10.48 2.21
C ARG A 185 7.14 -9.96 3.51
N LEU A 186 6.35 -10.78 4.20
CA LEU A 186 5.83 -10.46 5.54
C LEU A 186 6.97 -10.38 6.58
N GLN A 187 7.93 -11.29 6.52
CA GLN A 187 9.10 -11.32 7.39
C GLN A 187 10.01 -10.11 7.15
N ASP A 188 10.22 -9.72 5.89
CA ASP A 188 10.98 -8.52 5.52
C ASP A 188 10.37 -7.27 6.19
N ALA A 189 9.05 -7.13 6.11
CA ALA A 189 8.32 -6.01 6.71
C ALA A 189 8.33 -6.07 8.25
N TYR A 190 8.25 -7.27 8.83
CA TYR A 190 8.38 -7.46 10.28
C TYR A 190 9.77 -7.06 10.78
N THR A 191 10.82 -7.48 10.08
CA THR A 191 12.21 -7.16 10.41
C THR A 191 12.45 -5.65 10.37
N LEU A 192 11.91 -4.96 9.35
CA LEU A 192 11.94 -3.50 9.25
C LEU A 192 11.33 -2.80 10.49
N VAL A 193 10.25 -3.34 11.06
CA VAL A 193 9.62 -2.79 12.27
C VAL A 193 10.39 -3.18 13.53
N SER A 194 10.88 -4.42 13.60
CA SER A 194 11.63 -4.95 14.75
C SER A 194 12.93 -4.17 14.98
N ASP A 195 13.66 -3.91 13.90
CA ASP A 195 14.96 -3.22 13.91
C ASP A 195 14.81 -1.69 13.96
N ALA A 196 13.58 -1.17 13.90
CA ALA A 196 13.32 0.26 13.88
C ALA A 196 13.80 0.94 15.18
N PRO A 197 14.54 2.06 15.08
CA PRO A 197 14.85 2.89 16.24
C PRO A 197 13.57 3.36 16.94
N ARG A 198 13.59 3.45 18.27
CA ARG A 198 12.44 3.95 19.06
C ARG A 198 11.92 5.33 18.62
N SER A 199 12.77 6.17 18.04
CA SER A 199 12.36 7.48 17.49
C SER A 199 11.34 7.33 16.36
N HIS A 200 11.40 6.26 15.57
CA HIS A 200 10.54 6.03 14.42
C HIS A 200 9.12 5.61 14.81
N GLN A 201 8.91 5.10 16.03
CA GLN A 201 7.60 4.67 16.53
C GLN A 201 6.53 5.78 16.48
N ARG A 202 6.96 7.05 16.49
CA ARG A 202 6.07 8.22 16.39
C ARG A 202 5.78 8.65 14.95
N SER A 203 6.58 8.18 14.00
CA SER A 203 6.42 8.51 12.59
C SER A 203 5.07 7.99 12.07
N HIS A 204 4.55 8.66 11.04
CA HIS A 204 3.29 8.24 10.43
C HIS A 204 3.45 6.92 9.67
N GLY A 205 4.55 6.75 8.92
CA GLY A 205 4.85 5.55 8.15
C GLY A 205 4.95 4.29 9.02
N TYR A 206 5.73 4.33 10.10
CA TYR A 206 5.86 3.20 11.03
C TYR A 206 4.48 2.76 11.57
N ARG A 207 3.67 3.72 12.05
CA ARG A 207 2.33 3.42 12.59
C ARG A 207 1.37 2.91 11.52
N ALA A 208 1.52 3.34 10.27
CA ALA A 208 0.75 2.82 9.15
C ALA A 208 1.12 1.36 8.88
N LEU A 209 2.41 1.05 8.77
CA LEU A 209 2.91 -0.30 8.55
C LEU A 209 2.46 -1.27 9.65
N VAL A 210 2.65 -0.94 10.93
CA VAL A 210 2.26 -1.82 12.05
C VAL A 210 0.75 -2.13 12.03
N ARG A 211 -0.10 -1.13 11.74
CA ARG A 211 -1.55 -1.36 11.60
C ARG A 211 -1.88 -2.26 10.41
N THR A 212 -1.23 -2.04 9.28
CA THR A 212 -1.41 -2.85 8.07
C THR A 212 -0.96 -4.28 8.29
N MET A 213 0.17 -4.50 8.96
CA MET A 213 0.68 -5.85 9.28
C MET A 213 -0.35 -6.68 10.02
N SER A 214 -1.07 -6.11 10.99
CA SER A 214 -2.10 -6.87 11.72
C SER A 214 -3.21 -7.40 10.79
N HIS A 215 -3.61 -6.59 9.81
CA HIS A 215 -4.57 -7.01 8.81
C HIS A 215 -3.96 -8.02 7.83
N ALA A 216 -2.72 -7.78 7.38
CA ALA A 216 -2.03 -8.62 6.42
C ALA A 216 -1.77 -10.04 6.94
N VAL A 217 -1.26 -10.17 8.17
CA VAL A 217 -1.07 -11.48 8.83
C VAL A 217 -2.39 -12.25 8.87
N ALA A 218 -3.50 -11.59 9.24
CA ALA A 218 -4.80 -12.25 9.27
C ALA A 218 -5.29 -12.63 7.86
N ALA A 219 -5.16 -11.75 6.87
CA ALA A 219 -5.58 -12.01 5.50
C ALA A 219 -4.80 -13.17 4.86
N ILE A 220 -3.47 -13.18 5.02
CA ILE A 220 -2.58 -14.25 4.55
C ILE A 220 -2.88 -15.54 5.32
N GLY A 221 -3.09 -15.47 6.64
CA GLY A 221 -3.36 -16.64 7.48
C GLY A 221 -4.72 -17.29 7.19
N ARG A 222 -5.72 -16.56 6.68
CA ARG A 222 -6.93 -17.19 6.14
C ARG A 222 -6.61 -18.14 4.97
N ARG A 223 -5.64 -17.76 4.13
CA ARG A 223 -5.25 -18.53 2.95
C ARG A 223 -4.27 -19.65 3.31
N TYR A 224 -3.31 -19.36 4.20
CA TYR A 224 -2.23 -20.24 4.61
C TYR A 224 -2.16 -20.33 6.15
N PRO A 225 -3.13 -20.99 6.79
CA PRO A 225 -3.27 -20.95 8.24
C PRO A 225 -2.09 -21.58 8.98
N GLN A 226 -1.65 -22.78 8.57
CA GLN A 226 -0.55 -23.49 9.25
C GLN A 226 0.78 -22.73 9.14
N PRO A 227 1.23 -22.29 7.94
CA PRO A 227 2.45 -21.50 7.82
C PRO A 227 2.43 -20.19 8.62
N VAL A 228 1.30 -19.46 8.62
CA VAL A 228 1.19 -18.19 9.37
C VAL A 228 1.17 -18.42 10.88
N VAL A 229 0.46 -19.43 11.38
CA VAL A 229 0.47 -19.76 12.81
C VAL A 229 1.89 -20.07 13.28
N HIS A 230 2.61 -20.91 12.53
CA HIS A 230 4.01 -21.20 12.83
C HIS A 230 4.91 -19.96 12.79
N TRP A 231 4.71 -19.09 11.80
CA TRP A 231 5.42 -17.82 11.72
C TRP A 231 5.17 -16.93 12.95
N ILE A 232 3.91 -16.80 13.41
CA ILE A 232 3.58 -16.03 14.61
C ILE A 232 4.30 -16.58 15.83
N GLU A 233 4.30 -17.91 16.03
CA GLU A 233 4.98 -18.56 17.16
C GLU A 233 6.46 -18.18 17.24
N GLN A 234 7.15 -18.17 16.10
CA GLN A 234 8.56 -17.79 16.03
C GLN A 234 8.80 -16.32 16.40
N GLN A 235 7.86 -15.42 16.06
CA GLN A 235 8.04 -13.98 16.28
C GLN A 235 7.72 -13.52 17.71
N VAL A 236 7.02 -14.31 18.53
CA VAL A 236 6.65 -13.87 19.90
C VAL A 236 7.87 -13.54 20.73
N GLN A 237 8.93 -14.35 20.64
CA GLN A 237 10.16 -14.15 21.40
C GLN A 237 10.96 -12.97 20.84
N GLY A 238 11.29 -11.99 21.69
CA GLY A 238 12.08 -10.83 21.29
C GLY A 238 11.29 -9.68 20.65
N SER A 239 9.98 -9.86 20.42
CA SER A 239 9.09 -8.78 19.98
C SER A 239 9.03 -7.63 20.98
N ASN A 240 9.05 -6.40 20.47
CA ASN A 240 8.70 -5.23 21.27
C ASN A 240 7.18 -5.14 21.48
N LYS A 241 6.73 -4.22 22.36
CA LYS A 241 5.29 -4.09 22.68
C LYS A 241 4.41 -3.85 21.45
N ASP A 242 4.83 -2.99 20.51
CA ASP A 242 4.02 -2.68 19.32
C ASP A 242 3.83 -3.93 18.45
N LEU A 243 4.86 -4.76 18.34
CA LEU A 243 4.82 -6.02 17.61
C LEU A 243 3.98 -7.07 18.33
N LEU A 244 4.08 -7.19 19.65
CA LEU A 244 3.22 -8.07 20.44
C LEU A 244 1.73 -7.68 20.30
N ASP A 245 1.41 -6.38 20.40
CA ASP A 245 0.05 -5.86 20.19
C ASP A 245 -0.46 -6.19 18.78
N MET A 246 0.41 -6.07 17.76
CA MET A 246 0.12 -6.41 16.37
C MET A 246 -0.15 -7.92 16.19
N LEU A 247 0.68 -8.79 16.74
CA LEU A 247 0.51 -10.25 16.68
C LEU A 247 -0.78 -10.66 17.39
N HIS A 248 -1.05 -10.11 18.57
CA HIS A 248 -2.28 -10.36 19.33
C HIS A 248 -3.53 -9.94 18.53
N ALA A 249 -3.52 -8.76 17.91
CA ALA A 249 -4.61 -8.30 17.06
C ALA A 249 -4.81 -9.20 15.82
N SER A 250 -3.73 -9.74 15.25
CA SER A 250 -3.77 -10.66 14.11
C SER A 250 -4.41 -12.00 14.49
N LEU A 251 -3.98 -12.60 15.60
CA LEU A 251 -4.56 -13.86 16.12
C LEU A 251 -6.03 -13.70 16.45
N ARG A 252 -6.43 -12.55 17.00
CA ARG A 252 -7.84 -12.27 17.29
C ARG A 252 -8.67 -12.30 16.02
N ARG A 253 -8.21 -11.67 14.93
CA ARG A 253 -8.90 -11.68 13.63
C ARG A 253 -8.99 -13.08 13.04
N LEU A 254 -7.89 -13.83 13.04
CA LEU A 254 -7.88 -15.22 12.55
C LEU A 254 -8.87 -16.11 13.30
N ARG A 255 -8.96 -15.93 14.62
CA ARG A 255 -9.94 -16.65 15.47
C ARG A 255 -11.37 -16.26 15.12
N ASP A 256 -11.65 -14.97 14.99
CA ASP A 256 -12.99 -14.48 14.67
C ASP A 256 -13.45 -14.97 13.27
N GLU A 257 -12.51 -15.40 12.43
CA GLU A 257 -12.72 -15.94 11.08
C GLU A 257 -12.66 -17.49 11.00
N GLY A 258 -12.60 -18.18 12.15
CA GLY A 258 -12.82 -19.63 12.23
C GLY A 258 -11.61 -20.48 12.61
N LEU A 259 -10.45 -19.88 12.91
CA LEU A 259 -9.33 -20.61 13.50
C LEU A 259 -9.70 -21.13 14.90
N ARG A 260 -9.47 -22.43 15.16
CA ARG A 260 -9.92 -23.05 16.42
C ARG A 260 -9.10 -22.51 17.59
N ARG A 261 -9.78 -22.24 18.72
CA ARG A 261 -9.14 -21.69 19.93
C ARG A 261 -8.02 -22.58 20.47
N GLY A 262 -8.17 -23.90 20.40
CA GLY A 262 -7.15 -24.84 20.90
C GLY A 262 -5.81 -24.71 20.16
N ASP A 263 -5.85 -24.35 18.88
CA ASP A 263 -4.68 -24.32 18.00
C ASP A 263 -3.78 -23.10 18.26
N VAL A 264 -4.28 -22.07 18.94
CA VAL A 264 -3.57 -20.80 19.17
C VAL A 264 -3.50 -20.38 20.63
N GLN A 265 -4.05 -21.18 21.55
CA GLN A 265 -4.11 -20.84 22.98
C GLN A 265 -2.72 -20.72 23.62
N SER A 266 -1.79 -21.60 23.21
CA SER A 266 -0.38 -21.54 23.61
C SER A 266 0.29 -20.23 23.17
N ILE A 267 -0.07 -19.74 21.98
CA ILE A 267 0.48 -18.50 21.42
C ILE A 267 -0.02 -17.28 22.18
N TYR A 268 -1.32 -17.22 22.51
CA TYR A 268 -1.87 -16.18 23.38
C TYR A 268 -1.13 -16.14 24.72
N GLN A 269 -0.91 -17.30 25.35
CA GLN A 269 -0.17 -17.39 26.60
C GLN A 269 1.29 -16.93 26.46
N ALA A 270 1.94 -17.25 25.35
CA ALA A 270 3.31 -16.82 25.07
C ALA A 270 3.40 -15.30 24.89
N ILE A 271 2.43 -14.69 24.20
CA ILE A 271 2.34 -13.23 24.04
C ILE A 271 2.12 -12.55 25.39
N ASP A 272 1.14 -13.02 26.18
CA ASP A 272 0.84 -12.47 27.51
C ASP A 272 2.05 -12.59 28.45
N ALA A 273 2.81 -13.68 28.36
CA ALA A 273 4.03 -13.88 29.15
C ALA A 273 5.21 -13.00 28.67
N ALA A 274 5.25 -12.63 27.39
CA ALA A 274 6.26 -11.76 26.81
C ALA A 274 5.98 -10.26 27.07
N GLU A 275 4.74 -9.89 27.43
CA GLU A 275 4.41 -8.51 27.76
C GLU A 275 5.17 -8.03 29.02
N PRO A 276 5.85 -6.87 28.95
CA PRO A 276 6.48 -6.29 30.14
C PRO A 276 5.44 -5.96 31.20
N ALA A 277 5.72 -6.29 32.46
CA ALA A 277 4.83 -5.98 33.58
C ALA A 277 4.38 -4.50 33.57
N PRO A 278 3.08 -4.19 33.81
CA PRO A 278 2.59 -2.83 33.84
C PRO A 278 3.41 -1.97 34.80
N ARG A 279 3.87 -0.80 34.34
CA ARG A 279 4.53 0.16 35.22
C ARG A 279 3.50 0.78 36.16
N ASP A 280 3.41 0.27 37.39
CA ASP A 280 2.60 0.90 38.44
C ASP A 280 3.34 2.16 38.97
N PRO A 281 2.82 3.37 38.74
CA PRO A 281 3.45 4.60 39.22
C PRO A 281 3.49 4.73 40.74
N ARG A 282 2.75 3.89 41.49
CA ARG A 282 2.77 3.89 42.96
C ARG A 282 3.98 3.13 43.56
N TRP A 283 4.58 2.20 42.82
CA TRP A 283 5.65 1.32 43.33
C TRP A 283 6.92 1.35 42.45
N ASN A 284 6.80 1.70 41.17
CA ASN A 284 7.92 1.80 40.23
C ASN A 284 8.41 3.26 40.10
N VAL A 285 9.01 3.78 41.18
CA VAL A 285 9.71 5.07 41.17
C VAL A 285 11.14 4.85 40.67
N GLY A 286 11.29 4.52 39.39
CA GLY A 286 12.60 4.55 38.74
C GLY A 286 13.22 5.95 38.85
N PRO A 287 14.55 6.11 38.77
CA PRO A 287 15.20 7.40 38.93
C PRO A 287 14.59 8.39 37.94
N THR A 288 13.84 9.34 38.47
CA THR A 288 13.19 10.38 37.69
C THR A 288 14.30 11.15 37.00
N ARG A 289 14.33 11.18 35.66
CA ARG A 289 15.30 11.98 34.91
C ARG A 289 15.30 13.39 35.50
N GLY A 290 16.39 13.74 36.19
CA GLY A 290 16.54 15.05 36.81
C GLY A 290 16.25 16.12 35.77
N ARG A 291 15.30 17.01 36.06
CA ARG A 291 15.06 18.20 35.27
C ARG A 291 16.41 18.88 35.06
N GLY A 292 16.88 18.95 33.82
CA GLY A 292 18.13 19.61 33.48
C GLY A 292 18.16 20.98 34.12
N LYS A 293 19.22 21.26 34.91
CA LYS A 293 19.47 22.58 35.47
C LYS A 293 19.44 23.58 34.31
N LYS A 294 18.52 24.54 34.35
CA LYS A 294 18.58 25.72 33.49
C LYS A 294 19.90 26.42 33.80
N ILE A 295 20.84 26.37 32.86
CA ILE A 295 22.01 27.24 32.87
C ILE A 295 21.45 28.64 32.59
N ARG A 296 21.66 29.55 33.55
CA ARG A 296 21.36 30.98 33.42
C ARG A 296 22.45 31.66 32.63
#